data_AF-A0A8J1TR82-F1
#
_entry.id   AF-A0A8J1TR82-F1
#
_cell.length_a   1.000
_cell.length_b   1.000
_cell.length_c   1.000
_cell.angle_alpha   90.00
_cell.angle_beta   90.00
_cell.angle_gamma   90.00
#
_symmetry.space_group_name_H-M   'P 1'
#
loop_
_entity.id
_entity.type
_entity.pdbx_description
1 polymer ?
#
loop_
_entity_poly.entity_id
_entity_poly.type
_entity_poly.pdbx_seq_one_letter_code
_entity_poly.pdbx_strand_id
1 'polypeptide(L)'
;QLYAKSRTLEALKYARDGGETHSSTLKKNNREIKCLTNSSRIPCQQLRFSRKALLKTALFSYPGSGNTWLRHLIQQITGFYTGSIYNDTILKKRGFPGEGHTGREVVVIKTHSRNLLTELYDRTIVIMRNPLHALYTNFQQGYKGHIGVISENTLR
;
A
#
# COMPACT_ATOMS: atom_id res chain seq x y z
N GLN A 1 -7.98 -22.48 -9.84
CA GLN A 1 -7.78 -21.39 -10.83
C GLN A 1 -9.05 -20.55 -11.06
N LEU A 2 -10.26 -21.13 -11.03
CA LEU A 2 -11.54 -20.38 -11.16
C LEU A 2 -11.85 -19.41 -10.00
N TYR A 3 -11.42 -19.73 -8.77
CA TYR A 3 -11.69 -18.93 -7.56
C TYR A 3 -10.91 -17.60 -7.46
N ALA A 4 -9.78 -17.49 -8.17
CA ALA A 4 -9.00 -16.24 -8.20
C ALA A 4 -9.55 -15.26 -9.24
N LYS A 5 -10.15 -15.77 -10.33
CA LYS A 5 -10.80 -14.96 -11.38
C LYS A 5 -12.11 -14.34 -10.92
N SER A 6 -12.88 -15.00 -10.05
CA SER A 6 -14.14 -14.43 -9.53
C SER A 6 -13.89 -13.21 -8.65
N ARG A 7 -12.86 -13.24 -7.80
CA ARG A 7 -12.53 -12.14 -6.86
C ARG A 7 -11.95 -10.91 -7.53
N THR A 8 -11.21 -11.08 -8.64
CA THR A 8 -10.74 -9.95 -9.45
C THR A 8 -11.87 -9.32 -10.24
N LEU A 9 -12.82 -10.10 -10.76
CA LEU A 9 -14.01 -9.58 -11.43
C LEU A 9 -14.93 -8.83 -10.46
N GLU A 10 -15.08 -9.30 -9.22
CA GLU A 10 -15.88 -8.66 -8.17
C GLU A 10 -15.24 -7.33 -7.70
N ALA A 11 -13.92 -7.29 -7.56
CA ALA A 11 -13.17 -6.06 -7.28
C ALA A 11 -13.21 -5.05 -8.44
N LEU A 12 -13.20 -5.53 -9.70
CA LEU A 12 -13.34 -4.68 -10.88
C LEU A 12 -14.78 -4.15 -11.06
N LYS A 13 -15.80 -4.93 -10.68
CA LYS A 13 -17.20 -4.50 -10.70
C LYS A 13 -17.48 -3.42 -9.64
N TYR A 14 -16.91 -3.57 -8.44
CA TYR A 14 -16.95 -2.54 -7.39
C TYR A 14 -16.29 -1.21 -7.81
N ALA A 15 -15.20 -1.29 -8.60
CA ALA A 15 -14.53 -0.10 -9.15
C ALA A 15 -15.29 0.55 -10.31
N ARG A 16 -16.18 -0.18 -11.00
CA ARG A 16 -16.93 0.26 -12.18
C ARG A 16 -18.29 0.88 -11.83
N ASP A 17 -18.93 0.40 -10.76
CA ASP A 17 -20.31 0.80 -10.39
C ASP A 17 -20.40 2.04 -9.48
N GLY A 18 -19.28 2.75 -9.22
CA GLY A 18 -19.32 4.03 -8.50
C GLY A 18 -20.02 3.96 -7.14
N GLY A 19 -19.94 2.81 -6.45
CA GLY A 19 -20.77 2.50 -5.29
C GLY A 19 -20.58 3.53 -4.17
N GLU A 20 -21.68 4.20 -3.80
CA GLU A 20 -21.74 5.16 -2.71
C GLU A 20 -21.00 4.67 -1.47
N THR A 21 -19.97 5.42 -1.08
CA THR A 21 -19.10 5.08 0.06
C THR A 21 -19.86 5.27 1.37
N HIS A 22 -20.65 4.29 1.78
CA HIS A 22 -21.16 4.24 3.15
C HIS A 22 -20.06 3.73 4.08
N SER A 23 -19.39 4.71 4.73
CA SER A 23 -18.38 4.50 5.75
C SER A 23 -18.99 3.86 7.00
N SER A 24 -18.80 2.55 7.19
CA SER A 24 -19.17 1.90 8.45
C SER A 24 -18.06 2.14 9.49
N THR A 25 -18.42 2.78 10.61
CA THR A 25 -17.54 3.01 11.75
C THR A 25 -17.60 1.83 12.72
N LEU A 26 -16.49 1.09 12.87
CA LEU A 26 -16.33 0.13 13.95
C LEU A 26 -15.66 0.82 15.15
N LYS A 27 -16.42 1.01 16.24
CA LYS A 27 -15.89 1.52 17.52
C LYS A 27 -15.29 0.37 18.32
N LYS A 28 -13.96 0.33 18.44
CA LYS A 28 -13.27 -0.49 19.45
C LYS A 28 -12.33 0.43 20.23
N ASN A 29 -12.53 0.53 21.54
CA ASN A 29 -11.71 1.31 22.47
C ASN A 29 -11.54 2.80 22.09
N ASN A 30 -12.64 3.52 21.84
CA ASN A 30 -12.67 4.96 21.56
C ASN A 30 -11.80 5.45 20.38
N ARG A 31 -11.40 4.57 19.46
CA ARG A 31 -10.73 4.94 18.21
C ARG A 31 -11.61 4.59 17.03
N GLU A 32 -11.89 5.58 16.18
CA GLU A 32 -12.66 5.42 14.97
C GLU A 32 -11.79 4.73 13.90
N ILE A 33 -12.12 3.49 13.54
CA ILE A 33 -11.43 2.77 12.46
C ILE A 33 -12.32 2.88 11.22
N LYS A 34 -11.93 3.73 10.27
CA LYS A 34 -12.63 3.91 8.99
C LYS A 34 -12.31 2.72 8.06
N CYS A 35 -13.29 1.85 7.88
CA CYS A 35 -13.19 0.68 7.01
C CYS A 35 -13.59 1.03 5.57
N LEU A 36 -12.85 0.51 4.60
CA LEU A 36 -13.15 0.71 3.16
C LEU A 36 -14.02 -0.39 2.54
N THR A 37 -14.56 -1.33 3.33
CA THR A 37 -15.31 -2.46 2.79
C THR A 37 -16.58 -2.75 3.58
N ASN A 38 -17.71 -2.79 2.88
CA ASN A 38 -19.03 -3.12 3.40
C ASN A 38 -19.29 -4.64 3.46
N SER A 39 -18.24 -5.46 3.53
CA SER A 39 -18.37 -6.92 3.50
C SER A 39 -18.35 -7.49 4.92
N SER A 40 -19.49 -8.03 5.34
CA SER A 40 -19.70 -8.75 6.61
C SER A 40 -18.80 -9.98 6.82
N ARG A 41 -17.92 -10.31 5.87
CA ARG A 41 -17.05 -11.51 5.89
C ARG A 41 -15.59 -11.24 6.22
N ILE A 42 -15.13 -9.99 6.24
CA ILE A 42 -13.74 -9.65 6.62
C ILE A 42 -13.77 -8.57 7.69
N PRO A 43 -13.58 -8.90 8.97
CA PRO A 43 -13.52 -7.90 10.02
C PRO A 43 -12.32 -6.99 9.78
N CYS A 44 -12.55 -5.67 9.83
CA CYS A 44 -11.49 -4.69 9.65
C CYS A 44 -10.39 -4.92 10.67
N GLN A 45 -9.22 -5.32 10.19
CA GLN A 45 -8.10 -5.56 11.07
C GLN A 45 -7.45 -4.23 11.43
N GLN A 46 -7.35 -3.97 12.74
CA GLN A 46 -6.60 -2.82 13.21
C GLN A 46 -5.11 -3.02 12.89
N LEU A 47 -4.59 -2.15 12.03
CA LEU A 47 -3.18 -2.14 11.68
C LEU A 47 -2.33 -1.73 12.89
N ARG A 48 -1.12 -2.29 13.00
CA ARG A 48 -0.20 -2.03 14.11
C ARG A 48 1.26 -2.26 13.71
N PHE A 49 2.19 -1.78 14.53
CA PHE A 49 3.58 -2.24 14.50
C PHE A 49 3.68 -3.67 15.05
N SER A 50 4.68 -4.41 14.58
CA SER A 50 5.05 -5.69 15.18
C SER A 50 5.65 -5.47 16.55
N ARG A 51 5.25 -6.30 17.52
CA ARG A 51 5.86 -6.33 18.87
C ARG A 51 7.13 -7.18 18.91
N LYS A 52 7.35 -8.01 17.90
CA LYS A 52 8.53 -8.86 17.74
C LYS A 52 9.37 -8.33 16.57
N ALA A 53 10.68 -8.40 16.68
CA ALA A 53 11.57 -8.06 15.58
C ALA A 53 11.32 -9.00 14.39
N LEU A 54 10.93 -8.42 13.25
CA LEU A 54 10.78 -9.11 11.97
C LEU A 54 12.10 -9.10 11.20
N LEU A 55 12.15 -9.86 10.10
CA LEU A 55 13.23 -9.72 9.11
C LEU A 55 13.11 -8.37 8.41
N LYS A 56 14.21 -7.61 8.36
CA LYS A 56 14.31 -6.32 7.68
C LYS A 56 14.19 -6.55 6.18
N THR A 57 12.98 -6.38 5.66
CA THR A 57 12.62 -6.74 4.29
C THR A 57 12.53 -5.50 3.42
N ALA A 58 13.39 -5.38 2.40
CA ALA A 58 13.25 -4.32 1.41
C ALA A 58 12.10 -4.63 0.44
N LEU A 59 11.31 -3.60 0.14
CA LEU A 59 10.41 -3.57 -1.01
C LEU A 59 11.03 -2.64 -2.04
N PHE A 60 11.84 -3.21 -2.92
CA PHE A 60 12.63 -2.48 -3.91
C PHE A 60 11.93 -2.45 -5.26
N SER A 61 11.97 -1.31 -5.93
CA SER A 61 11.59 -1.22 -7.35
C SER A 61 11.99 0.12 -7.95
N TYR A 62 11.81 0.26 -9.26
CA TYR A 62 11.85 1.58 -9.91
C TYR A 62 10.60 2.41 -9.56
N PRO A 63 10.70 3.75 -9.39
CA PRO A 63 9.53 4.63 -9.20
C PRO A 63 8.43 4.40 -10.24
N GLY A 64 7.15 4.50 -9.86
CA GLY A 64 6.03 4.22 -10.78
C GLY A 64 5.70 2.73 -11.00
N SER A 65 6.45 1.80 -10.38
CA SER A 65 6.18 0.36 -10.48
C SER A 65 5.04 -0.17 -9.61
N GLY A 66 4.38 0.69 -8.81
CA GLY A 66 3.20 0.32 -8.03
C GLY A 66 3.44 -0.03 -6.55
N ASN A 67 4.53 0.45 -5.94
CA ASN A 67 4.83 0.17 -4.52
C ASN A 67 3.68 0.54 -3.57
N THR A 68 3.08 1.72 -3.75
CA THR A 68 2.03 2.21 -2.84
C THR A 68 0.84 1.25 -2.78
N TRP A 69 0.43 0.71 -3.93
CA TRP A 69 -0.63 -0.29 -4.00
C TRP A 69 -0.23 -1.60 -3.32
N LEU A 70 0.96 -2.13 -3.60
CA LEU A 70 1.41 -3.38 -2.99
C LEU A 70 1.62 -3.24 -1.46
N ARG A 71 2.16 -2.11 -1.01
CA ARG A 71 2.26 -1.80 0.42
C ARG A 71 0.90 -1.82 1.10
N HIS A 72 -0.11 -1.22 0.47
CA HIS A 72 -1.47 -1.23 0.98
C HIS A 72 -2.02 -2.66 1.09
N LEU A 73 -1.82 -3.49 0.06
CA LEU A 73 -2.25 -4.89 0.10
C LEU A 73 -1.55 -5.67 1.23
N ILE A 74 -0.22 -5.51 1.37
CA ILE A 74 0.57 -6.18 2.40
C ILE A 74 0.08 -5.80 3.81
N GLN A 75 -0.16 -4.51 4.09
CA GLN A 75 -0.66 -4.12 5.41
C GLN A 75 -2.06 -4.68 5.68
N GLN A 76 -2.96 -4.71 4.69
CA GLN A 76 -4.31 -5.25 4.88
C GLN A 76 -4.29 -6.75 5.14
N ILE A 77 -3.45 -7.51 4.43
CA ILE A 77 -3.37 -8.97 4.59
C ILE A 77 -2.67 -9.35 5.91
N THR A 78 -1.63 -8.62 6.30
CA THR A 78 -0.80 -8.99 7.45
C THR A 78 -1.27 -8.36 8.76
N GLY A 79 -2.04 -7.27 8.70
CA GLY A 79 -2.37 -6.45 9.85
C GLY A 79 -1.21 -5.62 10.41
N PHE A 80 -0.05 -5.62 9.73
CA PHE A 80 1.15 -4.89 10.16
C PHE A 80 1.46 -3.71 9.25
N TYR A 81 1.99 -2.64 9.81
CA TYR A 81 2.38 -1.47 9.04
C TYR A 81 3.52 -1.77 8.06
N THR A 82 3.46 -1.11 6.90
CA THR A 82 4.58 -1.08 5.95
C THR A 82 5.38 0.22 6.14
N GLY A 83 6.69 0.08 6.12
CA GLY A 83 7.65 1.16 6.24
C GLY A 83 8.11 1.72 4.89
N SER A 84 8.96 2.73 4.98
CA SER A 84 9.54 3.46 3.86
C SER A 84 10.79 4.17 4.33
N ILE A 85 11.85 4.18 3.51
CA ILE A 85 13.03 5.03 3.76
C ILE A 85 12.71 6.52 3.63
N TYR A 86 11.56 6.85 3.04
CA TYR A 86 11.05 8.20 2.91
C TYR A 86 10.12 8.52 4.07
N ASN A 87 10.04 9.81 4.43
CA ASN A 87 9.16 10.31 5.47
C ASN A 87 8.10 11.28 4.89
N ASP A 88 7.23 10.75 4.03
CA ASP A 88 6.13 11.52 3.43
C ASP A 88 4.98 11.69 4.44
N THR A 89 4.83 12.91 4.96
CA THR A 89 3.81 13.23 5.96
C THR A 89 2.38 13.13 5.42
N ILE A 90 2.17 13.31 4.11
CA ILE A 90 0.85 13.21 3.49
C ILE A 90 0.46 11.74 3.37
N LEU A 91 1.36 10.87 2.91
CA LEU A 91 1.12 9.42 2.91
C LEU A 91 0.90 8.87 4.32
N LYS A 92 1.62 9.40 5.31
CA LYS A 92 1.42 9.04 6.72
C LYS A 92 -0.01 9.31 7.18
N LYS A 93 -0.56 10.49 6.83
CA LYS A 93 -1.95 10.85 7.11
C LYS A 93 -2.97 10.07 6.28
N ARG A 94 -2.60 9.57 5.10
CA ARG A 94 -3.47 8.85 4.14
C ARG A 94 -3.41 7.32 4.26
N GLY A 95 -3.04 6.78 5.42
CA GLY A 95 -3.13 5.34 5.70
C GLY A 95 -1.82 4.56 5.65
N PHE A 96 -0.68 5.26 5.61
CA PHE A 96 0.65 4.67 5.79
C PHE A 96 1.32 5.17 7.09
N PRO A 97 0.79 4.86 8.28
CA PRO A 97 1.33 5.36 9.55
C PRO A 97 2.77 4.89 9.83
N GLY A 98 3.24 3.83 9.16
CA GLY A 98 4.63 3.38 9.17
C GLY A 98 5.58 4.15 8.25
N GLU A 99 5.13 5.20 7.54
CA GLU A 99 6.03 6.04 6.74
C GLU A 99 7.15 6.64 7.61
N GLY A 100 8.40 6.57 7.11
CA GLY A 100 9.61 6.93 7.83
C GLY A 100 10.17 5.85 8.75
N HIS A 101 9.49 4.70 8.91
CA HIS A 101 10.00 3.58 9.69
C HIS A 101 10.80 2.62 8.82
N THR A 102 12.04 2.34 9.24
CA THR A 102 13.00 1.48 8.54
C THR A 102 13.53 0.34 9.41
N GLY A 103 12.98 0.16 10.61
CA GLY A 103 13.39 -0.89 11.53
C GLY A 103 12.66 -2.22 11.31
N ARG A 104 12.83 -3.13 12.27
CA ARG A 104 12.28 -4.48 12.26
C ARG A 104 10.85 -4.55 12.84
N GLU A 105 10.22 -3.41 13.09
CA GLU A 105 8.84 -3.30 13.58
C GLU A 105 7.79 -3.25 12.44
N VAL A 106 8.23 -3.03 11.21
CA VAL A 106 7.40 -3.02 9.99
C VAL A 106 7.63 -4.27 9.15
N VAL A 107 6.61 -4.68 8.40
CA VAL A 107 6.67 -5.95 7.64
C VAL A 107 7.55 -5.86 6.39
N VAL A 108 7.57 -4.70 5.74
CA VAL A 108 8.42 -4.39 4.57
C VAL A 108 8.75 -2.91 4.57
N ILE A 109 9.88 -2.52 3.95
CA ILE A 109 10.37 -1.14 3.86
C ILE A 109 10.52 -0.77 2.39
N LYS A 110 9.70 0.17 1.91
CA LYS A 110 9.82 0.70 0.54
C LYS A 110 11.14 1.42 0.36
N THR A 111 11.82 1.12 -0.75
CA THR A 111 13.04 1.81 -1.15
C THR A 111 13.20 1.86 -2.68
N HIS A 112 13.76 2.96 -3.19
CA HIS A 112 14.30 3.05 -4.55
C HIS A 112 15.84 3.11 -4.54
N SER A 113 16.46 2.97 -3.36
CA SER A 113 17.91 3.00 -3.21
C SER A 113 18.51 1.81 -3.95
N ARG A 114 19.42 2.10 -4.87
CA ARG A 114 20.23 1.09 -5.57
C ARG A 114 21.28 0.49 -4.64
N ASN A 115 21.55 1.12 -3.50
CA ASN A 115 22.53 0.68 -2.51
C ASN A 115 21.82 -0.13 -1.42
N LEU A 116 21.29 -1.31 -1.79
CA LEU A 116 20.62 -2.18 -0.83
C LEU A 116 21.57 -2.79 0.22
N LEU A 117 22.86 -2.88 -0.11
CA LEU A 117 23.91 -3.45 0.76
C LEU A 117 24.23 -2.56 1.96
N THR A 118 24.21 -1.23 1.79
CA THR A 118 24.48 -0.28 2.89
C THR A 118 23.35 -0.24 3.92
N GLU A 119 22.14 -0.58 3.50
CA GLU A 119 20.95 -0.59 4.34
C GLU A 119 20.75 -1.91 5.10
N LEU A 120 21.61 -2.91 4.90
CA LEU A 120 21.66 -4.18 5.64
C LEU A 120 20.30 -4.90 5.72
N TYR A 121 19.62 -5.08 4.58
CA TYR A 121 18.38 -5.85 4.51
C TYR A 121 18.65 -7.35 4.62
N ASP A 122 17.81 -8.07 5.38
CA ASP A 122 17.87 -9.52 5.49
C ASP A 122 17.35 -10.22 4.21
N ARG A 123 16.40 -9.56 3.52
CA ARG A 123 15.78 -10.06 2.29
C ARG A 123 15.14 -8.93 1.50
N THR A 124 14.89 -9.17 0.21
CA THR A 124 14.32 -8.18 -0.70
C THR A 124 13.18 -8.78 -1.53
N ILE A 125 12.10 -8.02 -1.69
CA ILE A 125 11.04 -8.22 -2.67
C ILE A 125 11.24 -7.17 -3.77
N VAL A 126 11.42 -7.63 -5.01
CA VAL A 126 11.61 -6.75 -6.18
C VAL A 126 10.31 -6.65 -6.97
N ILE A 127 9.80 -5.44 -7.17
CA ILE A 127 8.65 -5.19 -8.06
C ILE A 127 9.16 -4.76 -9.43
N MET A 128 8.76 -5.50 -10.46
CA MET A 128 9.02 -5.17 -11.86
C MET A 128 7.71 -4.82 -12.57
N ARG A 129 7.74 -3.75 -13.35
CA ARG A 129 6.65 -3.29 -14.22
C ARG A 129 7.21 -3.07 -15.63
N ASN A 130 6.35 -3.14 -16.65
CA ASN A 130 6.73 -2.69 -17.99
C ASN A 130 7.44 -1.31 -17.90
N PRO A 131 8.67 -1.19 -18.45
CA PRO A 131 9.52 -0.03 -18.23
C PRO A 131 8.93 1.25 -18.82
N LEU A 132 8.24 1.16 -19.97
CA LEU A 132 7.61 2.33 -20.61
C LEU A 132 6.50 2.91 -19.71
N HIS A 133 5.67 2.05 -19.11
CA HIS A 133 4.64 2.47 -18.17
C HIS A 133 5.21 3.01 -16.85
N ALA A 134 6.26 2.38 -16.33
CA ALA A 134 6.91 2.84 -15.11
C ALA A 134 7.56 4.22 -15.31
N LEU A 135 8.23 4.44 -16.44
CA LEU A 135 8.84 5.71 -16.82
C LEU A 135 7.77 6.80 -16.99
N TYR A 136 6.72 6.52 -17.76
CA TYR A 136 5.64 7.47 -17.99
C TYR A 136 4.97 7.91 -16.68
N THR A 137 4.66 6.97 -15.79
CA THR A 137 4.05 7.29 -14.50
C THR A 137 5.01 8.00 -13.54
N ASN A 138 6.30 7.71 -13.58
CA ASN A 138 7.30 8.45 -12.82
C ASN A 138 7.40 9.90 -13.33
N PHE A 139 7.43 10.10 -14.64
CA PHE A 139 7.42 11.43 -15.26
C PHE A 139 6.18 12.21 -14.81
N GLN A 140 4.98 11.64 -14.94
CA GLN A 140 3.75 12.29 -14.49
C GLN A 140 3.74 12.65 -13.00
N GLN A 141 4.30 11.81 -12.12
CA GLN A 141 4.41 12.12 -10.69
C GLN A 141 5.34 13.30 -10.43
N GLY A 142 6.38 13.50 -11.25
CA GLY A 142 7.23 14.69 -11.17
C GLY A 142 6.47 15.99 -11.43
N TYR A 143 5.47 15.97 -12.32
CA TYR A 143 4.66 17.15 -12.64
C TYR A 143 3.42 17.33 -11.75
N LYS A 144 2.76 16.24 -11.34
CA LYS A 144 1.48 16.26 -10.60
C LYS A 144 1.61 15.97 -9.10
N GLY A 145 2.82 15.66 -8.62
CA GLY A 145 3.09 15.20 -7.27
C GLY A 145 2.92 13.68 -7.10
N HIS A 146 3.56 13.13 -6.06
CA HIS A 146 3.62 11.68 -5.77
C HIS A 146 2.30 11.05 -5.34
N ILE A 147 1.25 11.85 -5.19
CA ILE A 147 -0.08 11.39 -4.83
C ILE A 147 -0.98 11.66 -6.02
N GLY A 148 -0.86 10.78 -7.01
CA GLY A 148 -1.77 10.77 -8.15
C GLY A 148 -3.19 10.59 -7.64
N VAL A 149 -3.92 11.68 -7.47
CA VAL A 149 -5.37 11.64 -7.43
C VAL A 149 -5.79 11.36 -8.86
N ILE A 150 -6.08 10.10 -9.15
CA ILE A 150 -6.76 9.74 -10.39
C ILE A 150 -8.18 10.24 -10.19
N SER A 151 -8.55 11.33 -10.87
CA SER A 151 -9.96 11.70 -10.96
C SER A 151 -10.70 10.57 -11.63
N GLU A 152 -11.88 10.23 -11.11
CA GLU A 152 -12.72 9.13 -11.57
C GLU A 152 -12.93 9.13 -13.10
N ASN A 153 -12.90 10.31 -13.71
CA ASN A 153 -13.00 10.50 -15.16
C ASN A 153 -11.82 9.98 -16.00
N THR A 154 -10.69 9.63 -15.38
CA THR A 154 -9.53 9.06 -16.09
C THR A 154 -9.60 7.52 -16.17
N LEU A 155 -10.54 6.90 -15.46
CA LEU A 155 -10.75 5.44 -15.43
C LEU A 155 -11.85 4.96 -16.39
N ARG A 156 -12.43 5.86 -17.21
CA ARG A 156 -13.39 5.51 -18.26
C ARG A 156 -12.69 5.10 -19.55
#